data_AF-A0A3N4K2A2-F1
#
_entry.id   AF-A0A3N4K2A2-F1
#
_cell.length_a   1.000
_cell.length_b   1.000
_cell.length_c   1.000
_cell.angle_alpha   90.00
_cell.angle_beta   90.00
_cell.angle_gamma   90.00
#
_symmetry.space_group_name_H-M   'P 1'
#
loop_
_entity.id
_entity.type
_entity.pdbx_description
1 polymer ?
#
loop_
_entity_poly.entity_id
_entity_poly.type
_entity_poly.pdbx_seq_one_letter_code
_entity_poly.pdbx_strand_id
1 'polypeptide(L)' 'PANSPNFNPIEHIWILMKSHIQTHHGHEYITSLPQMKLVLQEEWDKITIEDINKEVTKLPSIIAKYIIVEGGNNYHA' A
#
# COMPACT_ATOMS: atom_id res chain seq x y z
N PRO A 1 11.29 -1.37 -12.96
CA PRO A 1 11.30 -2.27 -14.13
C PRO A 1 9.86 -2.61 -14.55
N ALA A 2 9.65 -3.14 -15.76
CA ALA A 2 8.33 -3.66 -16.14
C ALA A 2 7.90 -4.78 -15.16
N ASN A 3 6.59 -4.87 -14.86
CA ASN A 3 6.03 -5.83 -13.91
C ASN A 3 6.59 -5.75 -12.47
N SER A 4 7.01 -4.57 -12.02
CA SER A 4 7.63 -4.42 -10.70
C SER A 4 6.90 -3.40 -9.81
N PRO A 5 5.69 -3.72 -9.34
CA PRO A 5 4.88 -2.82 -8.49
C PRO A 5 5.60 -2.47 -7.17
N ASN A 6 6.46 -3.35 -6.66
CA ASN A 6 7.24 -3.14 -5.45
C ASN A 6 8.20 -1.93 -5.48
N PHE A 7 8.49 -1.38 -6.67
CA PHE A 7 9.30 -0.16 -6.81
C PHE A 7 8.46 1.12 -6.90
N ASN A 8 7.14 1.01 -6.86
CA ASN A 8 6.23 2.14 -6.90
C ASN A 8 5.57 2.29 -5.52
N PRO A 9 5.98 3.29 -4.70
CA PRO A 9 5.45 3.48 -3.35
C PRO A 9 3.94 3.57 -3.27
N ILE A 10 3.26 4.04 -4.33
CA ILE A 10 1.80 4.15 -4.33
C ILE A 10 1.11 2.78 -4.17
N GLU A 11 1.73 1.70 -4.64
CA GLU A 11 1.18 0.34 -4.48
C GLU A 11 1.11 -0.05 -3.00
N HIS A 12 2.11 0.38 -2.22
CA HIS A 12 2.12 0.14 -0.77
C HIS A 12 1.09 1.01 -0.05
N ILE A 13 0.87 2.24 -0.53
CA ILE A 13 -0.21 3.11 -0.02
C ILE A 13 -1.58 2.47 -0.31
N TRP A 14 -1.80 1.89 -1.49
CA TRP A 14 -3.04 1.17 -1.78
C TRP A 14 -3.24 -0.06 -0.90
N ILE A 15 -2.17 -0.80 -0.58
CA ILE A 15 -2.23 -1.93 0.37
C ILE A 15 -2.61 -1.43 1.77
N LEU A 16 -2.04 -0.32 2.23
CA LEU A 16 -2.37 0.28 3.52
C LEU A 16 -3.85 0.67 3.60
N MET A 17 -4.35 1.39 2.59
CA MET A 17 -5.78 1.76 2.50
C MET A 17 -6.67 0.52 2.52
N LYS A 18 -6.33 -0.50 1.72
CA LYS A 18 -7.10 -1.75 1.69
C LYS A 18 -7.13 -2.40 3.06
N SER A 19 -6.02 -2.42 3.79
CA SER A 19 -5.96 -2.97 5.15
C SER A 19 -6.86 -2.21 6.10
N HIS A 20 -6.87 -0.88 6.06
CA HIS A 20 -7.74 -0.09 6.93
C HIS A 20 -9.22 -0.38 6.65
N ILE A 21 -9.62 -0.34 5.37
CA ILE A 21 -11.00 -0.66 4.94
C ILE A 21 -11.38 -2.07 5.41
N GLN A 22 -10.50 -3.06 5.23
CA GLN A 22 -10.72 -4.44 5.70
C GLN A 22 -10.88 -4.55 7.21
N THR A 23 -10.25 -3.67 7.99
CA THR A 23 -10.37 -3.66 9.45
C THR A 23 -11.77 -3.16 9.88
N HIS A 24 -12.43 -2.34 9.07
CA HIS A 24 -13.80 -1.88 9.29
C HIS A 24 -14.89 -2.95 9.04
N HIS A 25 -14.56 -4.04 8.32
CA HIS A 25 -15.52 -5.10 7.95
C HIS A 25 -16.13 -5.91 9.13
N GLY A 26 -15.78 -5.59 10.38
CA GLY A 26 -16.43 -6.17 11.56
C GLY A 26 -17.76 -5.53 11.99
N HIS A 27 -18.04 -4.29 11.58
CA HIS A 27 -19.22 -3.55 12.07
C HIS A 27 -20.17 -3.06 10.96
N GLU A 28 -19.70 -2.76 9.75
CA GLU A 28 -20.53 -2.15 8.70
C GLU A 28 -20.15 -2.69 7.31
N TYR A 29 -21.08 -3.37 6.64
CA TYR A 29 -20.88 -3.80 5.26
C TYR A 29 -21.08 -2.59 4.32
N ILE A 30 -20.03 -2.25 3.56
CA ILE A 30 -20.12 -1.28 2.47
C ILE A 30 -20.89 -1.93 1.32
N THR A 31 -22.15 -1.55 1.12
CA THR A 31 -23.06 -2.23 0.17
C THR A 31 -23.41 -1.37 -1.04
N SER A 32 -22.92 -0.14 -1.10
CA SER A 32 -23.22 0.79 -2.20
C SER A 32 -21.99 1.58 -2.66
N LEU A 33 -22.00 1.98 -3.93
CA LEU A 33 -20.94 2.83 -4.50
C LEU A 33 -20.76 4.17 -3.77
N PRO A 34 -21.83 4.90 -3.35
CA PRO A 34 -21.67 6.13 -2.58
C PRO A 34 -20.98 5.90 -1.23
N GLN A 35 -21.35 4.84 -0.50
CA GLN A 35 -20.67 4.48 0.75
C GLN A 35 -19.19 4.16 0.51
N MET A 36 -18.88 3.38 -0.53
CA MET A 36 -17.49 3.06 -0.88
C MET A 36 -16.65 4.32 -1.17
N LYS A 37 -17.22 5.30 -1.89
CA LYS A 37 -16.52 6.57 -2.15
C LYS A 37 -16.20 7.35 -0.88
N LEU A 38 -17.14 7.38 0.08
CA LEU A 38 -16.94 8.05 1.35
C LEU A 38 -15.82 7.38 2.15
N VAL A 39 -15.89 6.05 2.31
CA VAL A 39 -14.86 5.30 3.04
C VAL A 39 -13.49 5.46 2.39
N LEU A 40 -13.40 5.41 1.06
CA LEU A 40 -12.13 5.63 0.36
C LEU A 40 -11.54 7.02 0.64
N GLN A 41 -12.38 8.06 0.64
CA GLN A 41 -11.93 9.42 0.96
C GLN A 41 -11.49 9.54 2.42
N GLU A 42 -12.28 9.02 3.36
CA GLU A 42 -11.95 9.04 4.79
C GLU A 42 -10.64 8.31 5.09
N GLU A 43 -10.42 7.14 4.48
CA GLU A 43 -9.17 6.39 4.65
C GLU A 43 -7.99 7.08 3.98
N TRP A 44 -8.19 7.73 2.84
CA TRP A 44 -7.16 8.53 2.19
C TRP A 44 -6.73 9.71 3.07
N ASP A 45 -7.69 10.42 3.66
CA ASP A 45 -7.43 11.60 4.49
C ASP A 45 -6.72 11.25 5.81
N LYS A 46 -6.80 9.99 6.26
CA LYS A 46 -6.04 9.48 7.41
C LYS A 46 -4.58 9.20 7.10
N ILE A 47 -4.21 9.03 5.83
CA ILE A 47 -2.83 8.75 5.44
C ILE A 47 -1.99 10.00 5.60
N THR A 48 -1.01 9.94 6.49
CA THR A 48 -0.17 11.09 6.77
C THR A 48 0.99 11.17 5.78
N ILE A 49 1.58 12.36 5.67
CA ILE A 49 2.85 12.55 4.94
C ILE A 49 3.96 11.66 5.53
N GLU A 50 3.92 11.38 6.83
CA GLU A 50 4.87 10.48 7.48
C GLU A 50 4.72 9.03 6.98
N ASP A 51 3.49 8.53 6.83
CA ASP A 51 3.23 7.20 6.26
C ASP A 51 3.75 7.11 4.81
N ILE A 52 3.54 8.16 4.02
CA ILE A 52 4.06 8.25 2.65
C ILE A 52 5.60 8.23 2.65
N ASN A 53 6.22 9.06 3.49
CA ASN A 53 7.68 9.12 3.60
C ASN A 53 8.27 7.78 4.08
N LYS A 54 7.56 7.06 4.96
CA LYS A 54 7.95 5.73 5.41
C LYS A 54 7.97 4.72 4.26
N GLU A 55 7.04 4.78 3.32
CA GLU A 55 7.10 3.91 2.14
C GLU A 55 8.21 4.33 1.16
N VAL A 56 8.42 5.62 0.95
CA VAL A 56 9.51 6.12 0.09
C VAL A 56 10.89 5.73 0.64
N THR A 57 11.09 5.83 1.95
CA THR A 57 12.37 5.49 2.62
C THR A 57 12.70 4.00 2.58
N LYS A 58 11.73 3.11 2.32
CA LYS A 58 12.00 1.67 2.12
C LYS A 58 12.57 1.36 0.74
N LEU A 59 12.38 2.21 -0.27
CA LEU A 59 12.79 1.94 -1.65
C LEU A 59 14.27 1.57 -1.78
N PRO A 60 15.24 2.26 -1.15
CA PRO A 60 16.64 1.86 -1.22
C PRO A 60 16.88 0.43 -0.72
N SER A 61 16.19 0.03 0.36
CA SER A 61 16.29 -1.34 0.90
C SER A 61 15.70 -2.38 -0.06
N ILE A 62 14.58 -2.07 -0.72
CA ILE A 62 13.91 -2.96 -1.69
C ILE A 62 14.81 -3.14 -2.92
N ILE A 63 15.42 -2.05 -3.40
CA ILE A 63 16.38 -2.08 -4.51
C ILE A 63 17.61 -2.92 -4.14
N ALA A 64 18.16 -2.74 -2.95
CA ALA A 64 19.30 -3.54 -2.49
C ALA A 64 18.95 -5.04 -2.43
N LYS A 65 17.79 -5.39 -1.87
CA LYS A 65 17.32 -6.78 -1.85
C LYS A 65 17.13 -7.34 -3.27
N TYR A 66 16.54 -6.58 -4.19
CA TYR A 66 16.35 -6.97 -5.59
C TYR A 66 17.67 -7.29 -6.31
N ILE A 67 18.71 -6.48 -6.07
CA ILE A 67 20.04 -6.72 -6.62
C ILE A 67 20.64 -8.02 -6.07
N ILE A 68 20.52 -8.26 -4.77
CA ILE A 68 21.03 -9.47 -4.11
C ILE A 68 20.39 -10.74 -4.67
N VAL A 69 19.11 -10.69 -5.04
CA VAL A 69 18.40 -11.84 -5.61
C VAL A 69 18.43 -11.90 -7.14
N GLU A 70 19.33 -11.15 -7.78
CA GLU A 70 19.52 -11.09 -9.24
C GLU A 70 18.22 -10.86 -10.03
N GLY A 71 17.31 -10.09 -9.44
CA GLY A 71 16.02 -9.78 -10.05
C GLY A 71 14.88 -10.75 -9.78
N GLY A 72 15.08 -11.75 -8.91
CA GLY A 72 14.03 -12.61 -8.38
C GLY A 72 13.04 -11.89 -7.46
N ASN A 73 11.86 -12.47 -7.24
CA ASN A 73 10.78 -11.87 -6.42
C ASN A 73 10.81 -12.28 -4.93
N ASN A 74 11.81 -13.03 -4.48
CA ASN A 74 11.83 -13.68 -3.16
C ASN A 74 12.45 -12.80 -2.04
N TYR A 75 12.19 -11.49 -2.04
CA TYR A 75 12.74 -10.56 -1.04
C TYR A 75 11.74 -10.11 0.04
N HIS A 76 10.57 -10.77 0.09
CA HIS A 76 9.49 -10.50 1.05
C HIS A 76 9.67 -11.16 2.43
N ALA A 77 10.84 -11.78 2.69
CA ALA A 77 11.20 -12.29 4.02
C ALA A 77 11.60 -11.17 4.99
#